data_AF-A0AA46C8C4-F1
#
_entry.id   AF-A0AA46C8C4-F1
#
_cell.length_a   1.000
_cell.length_b   1.000
_cell.length_c   1.000
_cell.angle_alpha   90.00
_cell.angle_beta   90.00
_cell.angle_gamma   90.00
#
_symmetry.space_group_name_H-M   'P 1'
#
loop_
_entity.id
_entity.type
_entity.pdbx_description
1 polymer ?
#
loop_
_entity_poly.entity_id
_entity_poly.type
_entity_poly.pdbx_seq_one_letter_code
_entity_poly.pdbx_strand_id
1 'polypeptide(L)' 'MRIEIYQDRAGEWRWTFYASNGRKIADSGEGYASEYNAVRAARRLKELAASAPIKRRDGTVLNESARSGLGPDPF' A
#
# COMPACT_ATOMS: atom_id res chain seq x y z
N MET A 1 2.74 6.22 -11.18
CA MET A 1 2.66 5.80 -9.76
C MET A 1 4.02 5.98 -9.13
N ARG A 2 4.08 6.36 -7.85
CA ARG A 2 5.35 6.57 -7.13
C ARG A 2 5.19 6.34 -5.63
N ILE A 3 6.28 5.97 -4.96
CA ILE A 3 6.36 5.97 -3.49
C ILE A 3 7.25 7.14 -3.09
N GLU A 4 6.77 7.96 -2.16
CA GLU A 4 7.55 9.05 -1.56
C GLU A 4 7.96 8.64 -0.14
N ILE A 5 9.23 8.86 0.20
CA ILE A 5 9.79 8.71 1.54
C ILE A 5 10.04 10.11 2.08
N TYR A 6 9.63 10.39 3.31
CA TYR A 6 9.80 11.69 3.94
C TYR A 6 9.85 11.56 5.45
N GLN A 7 10.42 12.57 6.11
CA GLN A 7 10.35 12.72 7.56
C GLN A 7 9.15 13.61 7.91
N ASP A 8 8.34 13.20 8.89
CA ASP A 8 7.22 13.96 9.37
C ASP A 8 7.63 15.00 10.44
N ARG A 9 6.63 15.73 10.97
CA ARG A 9 6.86 16.77 11.99
C ARG A 9 7.32 16.22 13.34
N ALA A 10 7.09 14.93 13.61
CA ALA A 10 7.55 14.27 14.83
C ALA A 10 8.97 13.71 14.68
N GLY A 11 9.60 13.87 13.50
CA GLY A 11 10.92 13.32 13.21
C GLY A 11 10.88 11.85 12.79
N GLU A 12 9.70 11.28 12.58
CA GLU A 12 9.55 9.90 12.14
C GLU A 12 9.57 9.81 10.62
N TRP A 13 10.15 8.74 10.10
CA TRP A 13 10.18 8.47 8.67
C TRP A 13 8.92 7.76 8.22
N ARG A 14 8.33 8.18 7.11
CA ARG A 14 7.09 7.61 6.55
C ARG A 14 7.24 7.38 5.06
N TRP A 15 6.40 6.49 4.54
CA TRP A 15 6.24 6.32 3.11
C TRP A 15 4.77 6.55 2.70
N THR A 16 4.57 7.11 1.51
CA THR A 16 3.25 7.29 0.90
C THR A 16 3.28 6.79 -0.54
N PHE A 17 2.28 6.00 -0.93
CA PHE A 17 2.09 5.54 -2.30
C PHE A 17 1.03 6.38 -3.04
N TYR A 18 1.41 6.91 -4.20
CA TYR A 18 0.57 7.72 -5.06
C TYR A 18 0.29 7.05 -6.41
N ALA A 19 -0.94 7.22 -6.89
CA ALA A 19 -1.37 6.84 -8.22
C ALA A 19 -0.68 7.68 -9.31
N SER A 20 -0.87 7.31 -10.59
CA SER A 20 -0.49 8.16 -11.74
C SER A 20 -1.16 9.55 -11.69
N ASN A 21 -2.42 9.61 -11.26
CA ASN A 21 -3.17 10.87 -11.10
C ASN A 21 -2.76 11.70 -9.86
N GLY A 22 -1.73 11.29 -9.13
CA GLY A 22 -1.21 12.02 -7.97
C GLY A 22 -2.00 11.84 -6.67
N ARG A 23 -3.09 11.07 -6.65
CA ARG A 23 -3.85 10.77 -5.43
C ARG A 23 -3.14 9.73 -4.58
N LYS A 24 -3.17 9.90 -3.25
CA LYS A 24 -2.70 8.91 -2.28
C LYS A 24 -3.59 7.66 -2.35
N ILE A 25 -2.97 6.49 -2.49
CA ILE A 25 -3.64 5.17 -2.47
C ILE A 25 -3.39 4.48 -1.13
N ALA A 26 -2.18 4.59 -0.60
CA ALA A 26 -1.78 3.96 0.66
C ALA A 26 -0.66 4.77 1.34
N ASP A 27 -0.46 4.55 2.63
CA ASP A 27 0.68 5.06 3.38
C ASP A 27 1.14 4.04 4.43
N SER A 28 2.21 4.36 5.14
CA SER A 28 2.87 3.47 6.08
C SER A 28 2.03 3.09 7.30
N GLY A 29 0.97 3.84 7.63
CA GLY A 29 0.21 3.71 8.88
C GLY A 29 1.00 4.13 10.14
N GLU A 30 2.27 3.76 10.23
CA GLU A 30 3.18 4.03 11.35
C GLU A 30 4.42 4.80 10.91
N GLY A 31 5.08 5.47 11.87
CA GLY A 31 6.37 6.12 11.68
C GLY A 31 7.53 5.16 11.94
N TYR A 32 8.64 5.34 11.22
CA TYR A 32 9.87 4.56 11.37
C TYR A 32 10.98 5.42 11.97
N ALA A 33 11.83 4.82 12.80
CA ALA A 33 12.95 5.52 13.42
C ALA A 33 14.06 5.94 12.42
N SER A 34 14.07 5.40 11.19
CA SER A 34 15.07 5.73 10.18
C SER A 34 14.52 5.63 8.75
N GLU A 35 15.11 6.43 7.85
CA GLU A 35 14.80 6.41 6.41
C GLU A 35 14.96 5.01 5.83
N TYR A 36 16.06 4.34 6.18
CA TYR A 36 16.37 2.99 5.73
C TYR A 36 15.24 2.01 6.07
N ASN A 37 14.69 2.08 7.29
CA ASN A 37 13.59 1.21 7.70
C ASN A 37 12.31 1.51 6.91
N ALA A 38 12.00 2.78 6.66
CA ALA A 38 10.85 3.17 5.83
C ALA A 38 11.00 2.67 4.39
N VAL A 39 12.18 2.84 3.77
CA VAL A 39 12.50 2.33 2.42
C VAL A 39 12.37 0.82 2.36
N ARG A 40 12.92 0.10 3.35
CA ARG A 40 12.85 -1.36 3.42
C ARG A 40 11.41 -1.86 3.53
N ALA A 41 10.58 -1.20 4.34
CA ALA A 41 9.17 -1.54 4.49
C ALA A 41 8.39 -1.31 3.17
N ALA A 42 8.58 -0.16 2.53
CA ALA A 42 7.97 0.14 1.24
C ALA A 42 8.37 -0.87 0.15
N ARG A 43 9.65 -1.26 0.12
CA ARG A 43 10.16 -2.26 -0.82
C ARG A 43 9.53 -3.64 -0.58
N ARG A 44 9.48 -4.09 0.67
CA ARG A 44 8.80 -5.33 1.07
C ARG A 44 7.33 -5.34 0.64
N LEU A 45 6.62 -4.24 0.84
CA LEU A 45 5.23 -4.12 0.40
C LEU A 45 5.13 -4.28 -1.12
N LYS A 46 5.98 -3.61 -1.90
CA LYS A 46 5.98 -3.73 -3.37
C LYS A 46 6.24 -5.17 -3.84
N GLU A 47 7.15 -5.88 -3.17
CA GLU A 47 7.50 -7.27 -3.50
C GLU A 47 6.37 -8.26 -3.18
N LEU A 48 5.64 -8.03 -2.09
CA LEU A 48 4.61 -8.96 -1.59
C LEU A 48 3.19 -8.63 -2.07
N ALA A 49 2.89 -7.38 -2.37
CA ALA A 49 1.52 -6.93 -2.63
C ALA A 49 0.87 -7.66 -3.82
N ALA A 50 1.63 -7.96 -4.87
CA ALA A 50 1.11 -8.62 -6.06
C ALA A 50 0.65 -10.07 -5.80
N SER A 51 1.21 -10.75 -4.80
CA SER A 51 0.91 -12.15 -4.47
C SER A 51 0.14 -12.33 -3.17
N ALA A 52 -0.12 -11.25 -2.44
CA ALA A 52 -0.80 -11.30 -1.15
C ALA A 52 -2.30 -11.63 -1.35
N PRO A 53 -2.81 -12.71 -0.73
CA PRO A 53 -4.23 -13.05 -0.83
C PRO A 53 -5.08 -12.03 -0.06
N ILE A 54 -6.18 -11.60 -0.66
CA ILE A 54 -7.15 -10.74 0.01
C ILE A 54 -8.02 -11.59 0.93
N LYS A 55 -8.02 -11.28 2.22
CA LYS A 55 -8.83 -11.96 3.24
C LYS A 55 -9.75 -10.98 3.95
N ARG A 56 -10.97 -11.42 4.23
CA ARG A 56 -11.84 -10.75 5.21
C ARG A 56 -11.32 -11.01 6.63
N ARG A 57 -11.72 -10.15 7.56
CA ARG A 57 -11.33 -10.25 8.98
C ARG A 57 -11.76 -11.56 9.65
N ASP A 58 -12.82 -12.18 9.13
CA ASP A 58 -13.33 -13.49 9.55
C ASP A 58 -12.50 -14.68 9.01
N GLY A 59 -11.43 -14.43 8.26
CA GLY A 59 -10.55 -15.45 7.70
C GLY A 59 -10.96 -15.94 6.32
N THR A 60 -12.10 -15.49 5.78
CA THR A 60 -12.56 -15.88 4.43
C THR A 60 -11.61 -15.29 3.38
N VAL A 61 -11.00 -16.16 2.57
CA VAL A 61 -10.23 -15.75 1.39
C VAL A 61 -11.21 -15.30 0.30
N LEU A 62 -11.05 -14.09 -0.19
CA LEU A 62 -11.83 -13.58 -1.31
C LEU A 62 -11.09 -13.94 -2.61
N ASN A 63 -11.60 -14.94 -3.33
CA ASN A 63 -11.20 -15.20 -4.70
C ASN A 63 -12.08 -14.39 -5.67
N GLU A 64 -11.51 -14.00 -6.80
CA GLU A 64 -12.15 -13.12 -7.80
C GLU A 64 -13.35 -13.77 -8.52
N SER A 65 -13.66 -15.04 -8.25
CA SER A 65 -14.79 -15.78 -8.82
C SER A 65 -16.18 -15.30 -8.36
N ALA A 66 -16.26 -14.25 -7.55
CA ALA A 66 -17.52 -13.63 -7.11
C ALA A 66 -17.91 -12.33 -7.85
N ARG A 67 -17.11 -11.85 -8.82
CA ARG A 67 -17.49 -10.68 -9.66
C ARG A 67 -17.92 -11.09 -11.06
N SER A 68 -19.12 -11.65 -11.17
CA SER A 68 -19.95 -11.32 -12.34
C SER A 68 -20.68 -10.02 -12.00
N GLY A 69 -20.24 -8.88 -12.53
CA GLY A 69 -21.01 -7.65 -12.46
C GLY A 69 -20.33 -6.35 -12.03
N LEU A 70 -18.99 -6.25 -12.03
CA LEU A 70 -18.35 -4.93 -11.95
C LEU A 70 -17.60 -4.66 -13.26
N GLY A 71 -18.11 -3.70 -14.04
CA GLY A 71 -17.44 -3.18 -15.23
C GLY A 71 -16.06 -2.60 -14.90
N PRO A 72 -15.29 -2.17 -15.92
CA PRO A 72 -13.93 -1.70 -15.73
C PRO A 72 -13.88 -0.57 -14.69
N ASP A 73 -12.99 -0.73 -13.71
CA ASP A 73 -12.69 0.28 -12.69
C ASP A 73 -12.19 1.54 -13.40
N PRO A 74 -12.80 2.72 -13.21
CA PRO A 74 -12.39 3.93 -13.91
C PRO A 74 -11.14 4.52 -13.25
N PHE A 75 -9.98 3.97 -13.61
CA PHE A 75 -8.68 4.60 -13.40
C PHE A 75 -7.85 4.59 -14.69
#